data_AF-A0A3D3BKB2-F1
#
_entry.id   AF-A0A3D3BKB2-F1
#
_cell.length_a   1.000
_cell.length_b   1.000
_cell.length_c   1.000
_cell.angle_alpha   90.00
_cell.angle_beta   90.00
_cell.angle_gamma   90.00
#
_symmetry.space_group_name_H-M   'P 1'
#
loop_
_entity.id
_entity.type
_entity.pdbx_description
1 polymer ?
#
loop_
_entity_poly.entity_id
_entity_poly.type
_entity_poly.pdbx_seq_one_letter_code
_entity_poly.pdbx_strand_id
1 'polypeptide(L)'
;MSLETIKATFQASIDTKQALIDDAKRLEVLLEVAELAASTIKANKKIMLCGNGGSAADSQHIAAEFIGRFEKDRESMAAIALTTDTSTLTAIGNDYGYEEVFSRQVEGLGQSGDLLIGISTSGNSKNVVKALEVAKKKGIRTVALVGDKPNGVMQAIANYVLVAPSTNTARIQECHILMMHTICQLVESESV
;
A
#
# COMPACT_ATOMS: atom_id res chain seq x y z
N MET A 1 23.02 -12.68 19.98
CA MET A 1 21.59 -12.99 20.19
C MET A 1 21.33 -12.93 21.69
N SER A 2 20.54 -11.96 22.18
CA SER A 2 20.25 -11.80 23.62
C SER A 2 18.78 -11.45 23.86
N LEU A 3 18.29 -11.74 25.07
CA LEU A 3 16.95 -11.32 25.51
C LEU A 3 16.77 -9.79 25.42
N GLU A 4 17.83 -9.04 25.67
CA GLU A 4 17.82 -7.57 25.57
C GLU A 4 17.61 -7.10 24.14
N THR A 5 18.19 -7.77 23.12
CA THR A 5 17.92 -7.45 21.72
C THR A 5 16.46 -7.67 21.35
N ILE A 6 15.82 -8.72 21.89
CA ILE A 6 14.39 -9.01 21.65
C ILE A 6 13.53 -7.90 22.26
N LYS A 7 13.74 -7.58 23.53
CA LYS A 7 13.00 -6.50 24.22
C LYS A 7 13.15 -5.17 23.50
N ALA A 8 14.36 -4.80 23.11
CA ALA A 8 14.62 -3.56 22.37
C ALA A 8 13.90 -3.54 21.01
N THR A 9 13.84 -4.67 20.31
CA THR A 9 13.12 -4.78 19.04
C THR A 9 11.62 -4.57 19.22
N PHE A 10 11.03 -5.19 20.25
CA PHE A 10 9.60 -5.05 20.54
C PHE A 10 9.27 -3.63 21.00
N GLN A 11 10.08 -3.06 21.89
CA GLN A 11 9.89 -1.69 22.34
C GLN A 11 9.96 -0.71 21.16
N ALA A 12 10.92 -0.86 20.24
CA ALA A 12 10.98 -0.02 19.05
C ALA A 12 9.74 -0.14 18.15
N SER A 13 9.10 -1.32 18.09
CA SER A 13 7.81 -1.51 17.38
C SER A 13 6.68 -0.77 18.09
N ILE A 14 6.58 -0.92 19.41
CA ILE A 14 5.59 -0.24 20.25
C ILE A 14 5.75 1.28 20.12
N ASP A 15 6.96 1.81 20.28
CA ASP A 15 7.25 3.24 20.21
C ASP A 15 6.86 3.82 18.85
N THR A 16 7.15 3.09 17.75
CA THR A 16 6.78 3.54 16.40
C THR A 16 5.25 3.57 16.23
N LYS A 17 4.53 2.58 16.77
CA LYS A 17 3.07 2.53 16.70
C LYS A 17 2.42 3.56 17.62
N GLN A 18 3.03 3.85 18.78
CA GLN A 18 2.58 4.93 19.66
C GLN A 18 2.71 6.29 18.94
N ALA A 19 3.83 6.53 18.26
CA ALA A 19 4.02 7.73 17.45
C ALA A 19 3.01 7.88 16.30
N LEU A 20 2.45 6.78 15.77
CA LEU A 20 1.33 6.86 14.82
C LEU A 20 0.04 7.36 15.47
N ILE A 21 -0.28 6.85 16.67
CA ILE A 21 -1.49 7.22 17.41
C ILE A 21 -1.43 8.69 17.83
N ASP A 22 -0.25 9.16 18.24
CA ASP A 22 -0.06 10.53 18.74
C ASP A 22 -0.05 11.58 17.61
N ASP A 23 -0.04 11.17 16.34
CA ASP A 23 -0.06 12.06 15.17
C ASP A 23 -1.46 12.10 14.52
N ALA A 24 -2.29 13.02 15.00
CA ALA A 24 -3.66 13.22 14.50
C ALA A 24 -3.73 13.42 12.98
N LYS A 25 -2.74 14.10 12.38
CA LYS A 25 -2.74 14.35 10.93
C LYS A 25 -2.53 13.06 10.14
N ARG A 26 -1.67 12.17 10.61
CA ARG A 26 -1.49 10.85 9.97
C ARG A 26 -2.77 10.02 10.07
N LEU A 27 -3.49 10.10 11.19
CA LEU A 27 -4.77 9.41 11.38
C LEU A 27 -5.87 9.99 10.48
N GLU A 28 -5.94 11.31 10.32
CA GLU A 28 -6.88 11.96 9.40
C GLU A 28 -6.65 11.48 7.95
N VAL A 29 -5.40 11.46 7.48
CA VAL A 29 -5.08 10.95 6.13
C VAL A 29 -5.40 9.45 6.00
N LEU A 30 -5.19 8.65 7.07
CA LEU A 30 -5.58 7.23 7.08
C LEU A 30 -7.09 7.05 6.91
N LEU A 31 -7.89 7.88 7.58
CA LEU A 31 -9.34 7.89 7.44
C LEU A 31 -9.76 8.29 6.01
N GLU A 32 -9.20 9.37 5.46
CA GLU A 32 -9.48 9.79 4.08
C GLU A 32 -9.15 8.70 3.05
N VAL A 33 -8.07 7.93 3.27
CA VAL A 33 -7.70 6.81 2.41
C VAL A 33 -8.68 5.65 2.55
N ALA A 34 -9.17 5.36 3.75
CA ALA A 34 -10.18 4.33 3.96
C ALA A 34 -11.52 4.69 3.29
N GLU A 35 -11.98 5.93 3.42
CA GLU A 35 -13.17 6.45 2.73
C GLU A 35 -13.01 6.40 1.20
N LEU A 36 -11.82 6.77 0.70
CA LEU A 36 -11.49 6.63 -0.72
C LEU A 36 -11.59 5.18 -1.18
N ALA A 37 -10.99 4.23 -0.45
CA ALA A 37 -11.07 2.82 -0.78
C ALA A 37 -12.52 2.31 -0.78
N ALA A 38 -13.31 2.67 0.23
CA ALA A 38 -14.73 2.31 0.32
C ALA A 38 -15.53 2.86 -0.88
N SER A 39 -15.34 4.13 -1.21
CA SER A 39 -16.03 4.76 -2.35
C SER A 39 -15.60 4.19 -3.70
N THR A 40 -14.32 3.81 -3.88
CA THR A 40 -13.84 3.10 -5.07
C THR A 40 -14.60 1.78 -5.24
N ILE A 41 -14.72 0.97 -4.18
CA ILE A 41 -15.44 -0.30 -4.23
C ILE A 41 -16.94 -0.07 -4.50
N LYS A 42 -17.59 0.86 -3.78
CA LYS A 42 -19.01 1.22 -3.98
C LYS A 42 -19.31 1.68 -5.41
N ALA A 43 -18.34 2.28 -6.10
CA ALA A 43 -18.45 2.70 -7.48
C ALA A 43 -18.18 1.57 -8.51
N ASN A 44 -18.12 0.30 -8.08
CA ASN A 44 -17.75 -0.85 -8.91
C ASN A 44 -16.38 -0.69 -9.59
N LYS A 45 -15.44 -0.04 -8.91
CA LYS A 45 -14.04 0.09 -9.30
C LYS A 45 -13.18 -0.83 -8.45
N LYS A 46 -11.91 -0.97 -8.83
CA LYS A 46 -10.98 -1.89 -8.14
C LYS A 46 -9.83 -1.17 -7.46
N ILE A 47 -9.29 -1.84 -6.45
CA ILE A 47 -8.05 -1.47 -5.78
C ILE A 47 -6.90 -2.31 -6.35
N MET A 48 -5.87 -1.66 -6.87
CA MET A 48 -4.63 -2.30 -7.30
C MET A 48 -3.55 -2.02 -6.28
N LEU A 49 -2.74 -3.03 -5.92
CA LEU A 49 -1.65 -2.88 -4.95
C LEU A 49 -0.33 -3.32 -5.58
N CYS A 50 0.76 -2.62 -5.25
CA CYS A 50 2.11 -3.02 -5.62
C CYS A 50 3.18 -2.60 -4.61
N GLY A 51 4.27 -3.36 -4.56
CA GLY A 51 5.39 -3.13 -3.65
C GLY A 51 6.53 -4.13 -3.90
N ASN A 52 7.65 -3.99 -3.20
CA ASN A 52 8.81 -4.88 -3.33
C ASN A 52 9.16 -5.59 -2.02
N GLY A 53 9.62 -6.84 -2.09
CA GLY A 53 10.05 -7.61 -0.92
C GLY A 53 8.92 -7.81 0.09
N GLY A 54 9.13 -7.46 1.36
CA GLY A 54 8.06 -7.50 2.38
C GLY A 54 6.82 -6.69 1.98
N SER A 55 7.01 -5.56 1.30
CA SER A 55 5.89 -4.75 0.78
C SER A 55 5.15 -5.44 -0.38
N ALA A 56 5.78 -6.37 -1.09
CA ALA A 56 5.09 -7.22 -2.07
C ALA A 56 4.22 -8.28 -1.39
N ALA A 57 4.68 -8.80 -0.24
CA ALA A 57 3.90 -9.70 0.61
C ALA A 57 2.67 -8.98 1.17
N ASP A 58 2.84 -7.76 1.70
CA ASP A 58 1.72 -6.96 2.19
C ASP A 58 0.72 -6.64 1.06
N SER A 59 1.23 -6.34 -0.15
CA SER A 59 0.38 -6.10 -1.33
C SER A 59 -0.56 -7.26 -1.64
N GLN A 60 -0.06 -8.50 -1.63
CA GLN A 60 -0.91 -9.67 -1.89
C GLN A 60 -1.77 -10.06 -0.68
N HIS A 61 -1.27 -9.83 0.54
CA HIS A 61 -2.03 -10.03 1.77
C HIS A 61 -3.30 -9.19 1.72
N ILE A 62 -3.16 -7.89 1.52
CA ILE A 62 -4.29 -6.95 1.54
C ILE A 62 -5.23 -7.15 0.35
N ALA A 63 -4.72 -7.48 -0.85
CA ALA A 63 -5.59 -7.86 -1.95
C ALA A 63 -6.46 -9.08 -1.60
N ALA A 64 -5.90 -10.07 -0.89
CA ALA A 64 -6.63 -11.25 -0.46
C ALA A 64 -7.70 -10.92 0.60
N GLU A 65 -7.43 -10.00 1.52
CA GLU A 65 -8.43 -9.55 2.51
C GLU A 65 -9.66 -8.91 1.83
N PHE A 66 -9.47 -8.11 0.78
CA PHE A 66 -10.58 -7.52 0.02
C PHE A 66 -11.36 -8.57 -0.79
N ILE A 67 -10.67 -9.46 -1.52
CA ILE A 67 -11.29 -10.49 -2.37
C ILE A 67 -11.99 -11.57 -1.54
N GLY A 68 -11.34 -12.04 -0.48
CA GLY A 68 -11.94 -12.96 0.47
C GLY A 68 -12.78 -12.21 1.48
N ARG A 69 -12.33 -12.24 2.73
CA ARG A 69 -12.91 -11.49 3.84
C ARG A 69 -11.80 -11.09 4.81
N PHE A 70 -11.98 -9.98 5.51
CA PHE A 70 -11.12 -9.61 6.62
C PHE A 70 -11.68 -10.15 7.95
N GLU A 71 -12.71 -9.52 8.51
CA GLU A 71 -13.33 -9.98 9.75
C GLU A 71 -14.75 -10.47 9.55
N LYS A 72 -15.55 -9.73 8.75
CA LYS A 72 -16.97 -10.02 8.53
C LYS A 72 -17.18 -10.94 7.33
N ASP A 73 -18.24 -11.76 7.37
CA ASP A 73 -18.70 -12.47 6.18
C ASP A 73 -19.51 -11.50 5.30
N ARG A 74 -19.02 -11.26 4.09
CA ARG A 74 -19.52 -10.22 3.18
C ARG A 74 -19.17 -10.55 1.73
N GLU A 75 -19.73 -9.79 0.79
CA GLU A 75 -19.40 -9.94 -0.62
C GLU A 75 -17.93 -9.59 -0.91
N SER A 76 -17.37 -10.24 -1.93
CA SER A 76 -16.00 -10.01 -2.40
C SER A 76 -15.85 -8.58 -2.95
N MET A 77 -14.79 -7.89 -2.55
CA MET A 77 -14.45 -6.56 -3.05
C MET A 77 -13.31 -6.63 -4.07
N ALA A 78 -13.46 -5.94 -5.19
CA ALA A 78 -12.50 -6.03 -6.29
C ALA A 78 -11.13 -5.45 -5.92
N ALA A 79 -10.15 -6.34 -5.71
CA ALA A 79 -8.76 -5.97 -5.50
C ALA A 79 -7.78 -6.89 -6.25
N ILE A 80 -6.62 -6.38 -6.63
CA ILE A 80 -5.57 -7.15 -7.32
C ILE A 80 -4.17 -6.71 -6.86
N ALA A 81 -3.33 -7.69 -6.53
CA ALA A 81 -1.92 -7.47 -6.27
C ALA A 81 -1.10 -7.67 -7.55
N LEU A 82 -0.40 -6.62 -7.98
CA LEU A 82 0.43 -6.61 -9.20
C LEU A 82 1.78 -7.32 -9.00
N THR A 83 1.94 -8.04 -7.90
CA THR A 83 3.18 -8.67 -7.43
C THR A 83 3.17 -10.19 -7.55
N THR A 84 2.07 -10.78 -8.04
CA THR A 84 1.80 -12.21 -7.92
C THR A 84 1.99 -13.00 -9.22
N ASP A 85 1.66 -12.40 -10.37
CA ASP A 85 1.86 -13.05 -11.67
C ASP A 85 3.35 -13.02 -12.05
N THR A 86 4.05 -14.10 -11.73
CA THR A 86 5.48 -14.25 -11.98
C THR A 86 5.81 -14.20 -13.47
N SER A 87 4.94 -14.71 -14.34
CA SER A 87 5.16 -14.67 -15.79
C SER A 87 5.11 -13.22 -16.29
N THR A 88 4.13 -12.45 -15.85
CA THR A 88 4.04 -11.01 -16.15
C THR A 88 5.24 -10.23 -15.60
N LEU A 89 5.61 -10.45 -14.33
CA LEU A 89 6.77 -9.77 -13.71
C LEU A 89 8.09 -10.06 -14.43
N THR A 90 8.34 -11.34 -14.75
CA THR A 90 9.59 -11.77 -15.39
C THR A 90 9.65 -11.35 -16.86
N ALA A 91 8.55 -11.46 -17.61
CA ALA A 91 8.50 -11.01 -19.00
C ALA A 91 8.74 -9.49 -19.10
N ILE A 92 8.02 -8.68 -18.32
CA ILE A 92 8.22 -7.22 -18.33
C ILE A 92 9.62 -6.86 -17.84
N GLY A 93 10.08 -7.49 -16.76
CA GLY A 93 11.40 -7.25 -16.18
C GLY A 93 12.53 -7.56 -17.15
N ASN A 94 12.41 -8.63 -17.95
CA ASN A 94 13.36 -9.01 -18.98
C ASN A 94 13.31 -8.09 -20.20
N ASP A 95 12.10 -7.78 -20.69
CA ASP A 95 11.92 -7.14 -22.00
C ASP A 95 11.99 -5.61 -21.94
N TYR A 96 11.62 -5.01 -20.80
CA TYR A 96 11.50 -3.55 -20.63
C TYR A 96 12.28 -3.01 -19.43
N GLY A 97 12.74 -3.87 -18.52
CA GLY A 97 13.42 -3.49 -17.29
C GLY A 97 12.54 -3.64 -16.04
N TYR A 98 13.16 -3.98 -14.91
CA TYR A 98 12.43 -4.27 -13.67
C TYR A 98 11.67 -3.05 -13.12
N GLU A 99 12.06 -1.83 -13.49
CA GLU A 99 11.31 -0.63 -13.15
C GLU A 99 9.96 -0.51 -13.87
N GLU A 100 9.69 -1.29 -14.92
CA GLU A 100 8.42 -1.23 -15.66
C GLU A 100 7.37 -2.25 -15.18
N VAL A 101 7.75 -3.16 -14.29
CA VAL A 101 6.93 -4.34 -13.95
C VAL A 101 5.54 -4.00 -13.42
N PHE A 102 5.38 -2.89 -12.70
CA PHE A 102 4.09 -2.45 -12.18
C PHE A 102 3.40 -1.44 -13.10
N SER A 103 4.14 -0.49 -13.69
CA SER A 103 3.57 0.50 -14.62
C SER A 103 2.90 -0.15 -15.81
N ARG A 104 3.50 -1.19 -16.39
CA ARG A 104 2.94 -1.91 -17.54
C ARG A 104 1.64 -2.66 -17.19
N GLN A 105 1.54 -3.20 -15.98
CA GLN A 105 0.30 -3.79 -15.48
C GLN A 105 -0.77 -2.74 -15.21
N VAL A 106 -0.42 -1.59 -14.61
CA VAL A 106 -1.35 -0.47 -14.42
C VAL A 106 -1.84 0.07 -15.76
N GLU A 107 -0.98 0.14 -16.78
CA GLU A 107 -1.33 0.54 -18.14
C GLU A 107 -2.41 -0.37 -18.73
N GLY A 108 -2.23 -1.70 -18.63
CA GLY A 108 -3.14 -2.69 -19.21
C GLY A 108 -4.43 -2.92 -18.41
N LEU A 109 -4.34 -2.94 -17.07
CA LEU A 109 -5.44 -3.33 -16.18
C LEU A 109 -6.20 -2.14 -15.61
N GLY A 110 -5.53 -1.02 -15.39
CA GLY A 110 -6.08 0.15 -14.72
C GLY A 110 -7.12 0.89 -15.56
N GLN A 111 -8.18 1.36 -14.90
CA GLN A 111 -9.26 2.15 -15.49
C GLN A 111 -9.50 3.41 -14.67
N SER A 112 -9.95 4.49 -15.31
CA SER A 112 -10.31 5.72 -14.58
C SER A 112 -11.34 5.43 -13.48
N GLY A 113 -11.10 6.00 -12.30
CA GLY A 113 -11.87 5.74 -11.08
C GLY A 113 -11.36 4.58 -10.21
N ASP A 114 -10.42 3.77 -10.70
CA ASP A 114 -9.71 2.80 -9.85
C ASP A 114 -8.81 3.52 -8.82
N LEU A 115 -8.35 2.73 -7.84
CA LEU A 115 -7.36 3.14 -6.85
C LEU A 115 -6.08 2.32 -7.01
N LEU A 116 -4.92 2.98 -7.02
CA LEU A 116 -3.61 2.33 -6.91
C LEU A 116 -2.97 2.65 -5.56
N ILE A 117 -2.61 1.61 -4.80
CA ILE A 117 -1.85 1.70 -3.56
C ILE A 117 -0.42 1.22 -3.83
N GLY A 118 0.54 2.15 -3.81
CA GLY A 118 1.96 1.86 -3.96
C GLY A 118 2.66 1.81 -2.60
N ILE A 119 3.37 0.71 -2.32
CA ILE A 119 4.01 0.45 -1.03
C ILE A 119 5.54 0.46 -1.19
N SER A 120 6.20 1.41 -0.54
CA SER A 120 7.67 1.51 -0.54
C SER A 120 8.18 2.14 0.74
N THR A 121 8.91 1.39 1.56
CA THR A 121 9.46 1.92 2.82
C THR A 121 10.40 3.13 2.65
N SER A 122 10.97 3.33 1.47
CA SER A 122 11.81 4.49 1.15
C SER A 122 11.10 5.60 0.38
N GLY A 123 9.92 5.33 -0.19
CA GLY A 123 9.26 6.22 -1.14
C GLY A 123 9.99 6.38 -2.49
N ASN A 124 11.00 5.55 -2.76
CA ASN A 124 11.93 5.72 -3.90
C ASN A 124 12.05 4.49 -4.81
N SER A 125 11.21 3.47 -4.62
CA SER A 125 11.21 2.29 -5.49
C SER A 125 10.77 2.68 -6.91
N LYS A 126 11.70 2.64 -7.87
CA LYS A 126 11.47 3.10 -9.25
C LYS A 126 10.25 2.48 -9.92
N ASN A 127 10.03 1.17 -9.72
CA ASN A 127 8.85 0.47 -10.25
C ASN A 127 7.53 0.94 -9.64
N VAL A 128 7.52 1.25 -8.34
CA VAL A 128 6.33 1.81 -7.68
C VAL A 128 6.11 3.26 -8.15
N VAL A 129 7.16 4.07 -8.25
CA VAL A 129 7.10 5.44 -8.77
C VAL A 129 6.49 5.47 -10.18
N LYS A 130 7.00 4.65 -11.12
CA LYS A 130 6.46 4.57 -12.48
C LYS A 130 5.00 4.12 -12.50
N ALA A 131 4.60 3.19 -11.60
CA ALA A 131 3.20 2.79 -11.47
C ALA A 131 2.29 3.96 -11.05
N LEU A 132 2.72 4.79 -10.08
CA LEU A 132 1.99 5.99 -9.68
C LEU A 132 1.87 7.01 -10.83
N GLU A 133 2.94 7.20 -11.60
CA GLU A 133 2.93 8.11 -12.76
C GLU A 133 1.95 7.67 -13.84
N VAL A 134 1.92 6.37 -14.18
CA VAL A 134 0.97 5.80 -15.15
C VAL A 134 -0.46 5.87 -14.62
N ALA A 135 -0.68 5.57 -13.34
CA ALA A 135 -1.99 5.70 -12.70
C ALA A 135 -2.53 7.13 -12.83
N LYS A 136 -1.71 8.14 -12.50
CA LYS A 136 -2.08 9.55 -12.62
C LYS A 136 -2.49 9.92 -14.05
N LYS A 137 -1.73 9.47 -15.06
CA LYS A 137 -2.05 9.70 -16.48
C LYS A 137 -3.39 9.07 -16.90
N LYS A 138 -3.81 7.99 -16.24
CA LYS A 138 -5.06 7.26 -16.53
C LYS A 138 -6.26 7.74 -15.69
N GLY A 139 -6.11 8.77 -14.87
CA GLY A 139 -7.17 9.24 -13.98
C GLY A 139 -7.45 8.30 -12.80
N ILE A 140 -6.46 7.51 -12.40
CA ILE A 140 -6.51 6.59 -11.26
C ILE A 140 -6.00 7.34 -10.03
N ARG A 141 -6.74 7.28 -8.92
CA ARG A 141 -6.29 7.89 -7.66
C ARG A 141 -5.16 7.05 -7.06
N THR A 142 -4.22 7.72 -6.41
CA THR A 142 -2.99 7.08 -5.92
C THR A 142 -2.76 7.31 -4.44
N VAL A 143 -2.38 6.24 -3.73
CA VAL A 143 -1.95 6.27 -2.33
C VAL A 143 -0.52 5.75 -2.24
N ALA A 144 0.33 6.45 -1.52
CA ALA A 144 1.70 6.02 -1.23
C ALA A 144 1.83 5.63 0.24
N LEU A 145 2.15 4.36 0.52
CA LEU A 145 2.61 3.93 1.85
C LEU A 145 4.13 4.00 1.91
N VAL A 146 4.64 4.88 2.78
CA VAL A 146 6.08 5.18 2.88
C VAL A 146 6.56 5.19 4.32
N GLY A 147 7.88 5.19 4.52
CA GLY A 147 8.49 5.56 5.80
C GLY A 147 8.83 7.05 5.82
N ASP A 148 9.18 7.55 7.02
CA ASP A 148 9.58 8.94 7.24
C ASP A 148 11.04 9.17 6.85
N LYS A 149 11.37 8.85 5.58
CA LYS A 149 12.70 9.01 5.01
C LYS A 149 12.73 10.24 4.11
N PRO A 150 13.83 11.02 4.11
CA PRO A 150 13.95 12.20 3.27
C PRO A 150 13.97 11.83 1.77
N ASN A 151 13.60 12.80 0.92
CA ASN A 151 13.72 12.73 -0.53
C ASN A 151 12.95 11.57 -1.18
N GLY A 152 11.81 11.16 -0.62
CA GLY A 152 10.96 10.15 -1.24
C GLY A 152 10.14 10.75 -2.39
N VAL A 153 10.36 10.23 -3.61
CA VAL A 153 9.67 10.69 -4.83
C VAL A 153 8.16 10.44 -4.73
N MET A 154 7.74 9.31 -4.16
CA MET A 154 6.33 8.94 -4.03
C MET A 154 5.52 9.96 -3.24
N GLN A 155 6.11 10.58 -2.20
CA GLN A 155 5.48 11.63 -1.40
C GLN A 155 5.09 12.86 -2.22
N ALA A 156 5.85 13.17 -3.27
CA ALA A 156 5.62 14.35 -4.09
C ALA A 156 4.59 14.11 -5.21
N ILE A 157 4.32 12.86 -5.58
CA ILE A 157 3.53 12.53 -6.78
C ILE A 157 2.20 11.84 -6.49
N ALA A 158 2.06 11.18 -5.34
CA ALA A 158 0.81 10.50 -4.95
C ALA A 158 -0.29 11.51 -4.57
N ASN A 159 -1.56 11.10 -4.69
CA ASN A 159 -2.67 11.93 -4.21
C ASN A 159 -2.77 11.93 -2.67
N TYR A 160 -2.48 10.80 -2.04
CA TYR A 160 -2.44 10.63 -0.59
C TYR A 160 -1.16 9.94 -0.18
N VAL A 161 -0.64 10.29 1.00
CA VAL A 161 0.63 9.77 1.52
C VAL A 161 0.43 9.32 2.96
N LEU A 162 0.57 8.02 3.19
CA LEU A 162 0.56 7.41 4.51
C LEU A 162 2.02 7.16 4.94
N VAL A 163 2.49 7.94 5.91
CA VAL A 163 3.87 7.90 6.39
C VAL A 163 3.93 7.13 7.71
N ALA A 164 4.69 6.04 7.76
CA ALA A 164 5.07 5.42 9.02
C ALA A 164 6.17 6.26 9.72
N PRO A 165 6.04 6.61 11.01
CA PRO A 165 6.94 7.51 11.76
C PRO A 165 8.25 6.83 12.14
N SER A 166 8.94 6.30 11.13
CA SER A 166 10.23 5.64 11.31
C SER A 166 11.05 5.69 10.04
N THR A 167 12.36 5.67 10.22
CA THR A 167 13.34 5.46 9.15
C THR A 167 13.80 4.00 9.06
N ASN A 168 13.42 3.15 10.03
CA ASN A 168 13.76 1.74 10.08
C ASN A 168 12.78 0.90 9.24
N THR A 169 13.29 0.20 8.22
CA THR A 169 12.46 -0.55 7.27
C THR A 169 11.54 -1.59 7.92
N ALA A 170 11.98 -2.31 8.95
CA ALA A 170 11.14 -3.31 9.62
C ALA A 170 9.99 -2.64 10.40
N ARG A 171 10.28 -1.55 11.12
CA ARG A 171 9.25 -0.77 11.84
C ARG A 171 8.25 -0.12 10.88
N ILE A 172 8.74 0.34 9.72
CA ILE A 172 7.89 0.87 8.66
C ILE A 172 6.92 -0.21 8.14
N GLN A 173 7.41 -1.43 7.85
CA GLN A 173 6.56 -2.53 7.38
C GLN A 173 5.51 -2.94 8.42
N GLU A 174 5.89 -3.01 9.70
CA GLU A 174 4.95 -3.28 10.80
C GLU A 174 3.85 -2.22 10.93
N CYS A 175 4.16 -0.96 10.59
CA CYS A 175 3.17 0.10 10.52
C CYS A 175 2.32 0.03 9.24
N HIS A 176 2.92 -0.33 8.11
CA HIS A 176 2.21 -0.48 6.84
C HIS A 176 1.10 -1.53 6.96
N ILE A 177 1.43 -2.73 7.45
CA ILE A 177 0.42 -3.78 7.62
C ILE A 177 -0.69 -3.37 8.60
N LEU A 178 -0.34 -2.68 9.70
CA LEU A 178 -1.31 -2.15 10.65
C LEU A 178 -2.26 -1.15 9.99
N MET A 179 -1.74 -0.15 9.27
CA MET A 179 -2.55 0.84 8.56
C MET A 179 -3.46 0.19 7.52
N MET A 180 -2.95 -0.81 6.78
CA MET A 180 -3.76 -1.49 5.76
C MET A 180 -4.84 -2.40 6.38
N HIS A 181 -4.57 -3.07 7.51
CA HIS A 181 -5.62 -3.74 8.28
C HIS A 181 -6.68 -2.77 8.78
N THR A 182 -6.29 -1.58 9.26
CA THR A 182 -7.23 -0.52 9.63
C THR A 182 -8.10 -0.10 8.44
N ILE A 183 -7.51 0.06 7.24
CA ILE A 183 -8.28 0.36 6.03
C ILE A 183 -9.29 -0.76 5.74
N CYS A 184 -8.88 -2.04 5.76
CA CYS A 184 -9.79 -3.16 5.56
C CYS A 184 -10.94 -3.15 6.57
N GLN A 185 -10.64 -2.94 7.86
CA GLN A 185 -11.63 -2.87 8.92
C GLN A 185 -12.66 -1.74 8.70
N LEU A 186 -12.18 -0.54 8.34
CA LEU A 186 -13.04 0.61 8.09
C LEU A 186 -13.90 0.41 6.84
N VAL A 187 -13.34 -0.10 5.75
CA VAL A 187 -14.12 -0.41 4.54
C VAL A 187 -15.20 -1.45 4.84
N GLU A 188 -14.91 -2.50 5.61
CA GLU A 188 -15.92 -3.48 6.06
C GLU A 188 -16.98 -2.91 7.01
N SER A 189 -16.70 -1.81 7.69
CA SER A 189 -17.70 -1.12 8.51
C SER A 189 -18.68 -0.30 7.68
N GLU A 190 -18.26 0.14 6.49
CA GLU A 190 -19.00 1.01 5.58
C GLU A 190 -19.76 0.28 4.46
N SER A 191 -19.41 -0.98 4.20
CA SER A 191 -20.00 -1.82 3.15
C SER A 191 -21.12 -2.74 3.64
N VAL A 192 -21.52 -2.61 4.91
CA VAL A 192 -22.74 -3.22 5.48
C VAL A 192 -23.91 -2.27 5.30
#